data_AF-A0A0C9TFS4-F1
#
_entry.id   AF-A0A0C9TFS4-F1
#
_cell.length_a   1.000
_cell.length_b   1.000
_cell.length_c   1.000
_cell.angle_alpha   90.00
_cell.angle_beta   90.00
_cell.angle_gamma   90.00
#
_symmetry.space_group_name_H-M   'P 1'
#
loop_
_entity.id
_entity.type
_entity.pdbx_description
1 polymer ?
#
loop_
_entity_poly.entity_id
_entity_poly.type
_entity_poly.pdbx_seq_one_letter_code
_entity_poly.pdbx_strand_id
1 'polypeptide(L)'
;MMERIKDALLWHAITWMKRHLEPLAFAANVMQATLCRINTVLLTFSFLIMQYKSMMEDEDIWAVTAIIQSIEWKWVKCDQEIFIAAVVLNPFYKTTPFSRIPSLNNANIRTLLEHLYTSFFNCDPPPLCI
;
A
#
# COMPACT_ATOMS: atom_id res chain seq x y z
N MET A 1 35.67 -20.97 -7.05
CA MET A 1 34.59 -20.71 -6.07
C MET A 1 35.05 -19.80 -4.94
N MET A 2 36.14 -20.12 -4.22
CA MET A 2 36.70 -19.25 -3.18
C MET A 2 37.08 -17.84 -3.64
N GLU A 3 37.57 -17.67 -4.88
CA GLU A 3 37.90 -16.34 -5.41
C GLU A 3 36.68 -15.44 -5.62
N ARG A 4 35.52 -16.00 -5.99
CA ARG A 4 34.29 -15.22 -6.15
C ARG A 4 33.72 -14.75 -4.81
N ILE A 5 33.90 -15.51 -3.74
CA ILE A 5 33.47 -15.11 -2.38
C ILE A 5 34.34 -13.96 -1.85
N LYS A 6 35.55 -13.77 -2.35
CA LYS A 6 36.44 -12.66 -1.97
C LYS A 6 36.22 -11.39 -2.79
N ASP A 7 35.38 -11.43 -3.82
CA ASP A 7 35.10 -10.30 -4.68
C ASP A 7 34.22 -9.27 -3.95
N ALA A 8 34.75 -8.06 -3.75
CA ALA A 8 34.03 -6.96 -3.10
C ALA A 8 32.83 -6.47 -3.92
N LEU A 9 32.89 -6.55 -5.26
CA LEU A 9 31.79 -6.14 -6.13
C LEU A 9 30.59 -7.06 -5.98
N LEU A 10 30.81 -8.36 -5.78
CA LEU A 10 29.75 -9.32 -5.49
C LEU A 10 28.99 -8.92 -4.22
N TRP A 11 29.71 -8.65 -3.12
CA TRP A 11 29.08 -8.28 -1.85
C TRP A 11 28.40 -6.93 -1.89
N HIS A 12 28.96 -5.98 -2.63
CA HIS A 12 28.31 -4.69 -2.89
C HIS A 12 26.97 -4.90 -3.62
N ALA A 13 26.95 -5.68 -4.70
CA ALA A 13 25.73 -6.02 -5.43
C ALA A 13 24.70 -6.78 -4.57
N ILE A 14 25.13 -7.71 -3.72
CA ILE A 14 24.23 -8.42 -2.79
C ILE A 14 23.63 -7.46 -1.77
N THR A 15 24.45 -6.57 -1.20
CA THR A 15 24.01 -5.57 -0.22
C THR A 15 23.00 -4.61 -0.87
N TRP A 16 23.28 -4.20 -2.10
CA TRP A 16 22.39 -3.40 -2.92
C TRP A 16 21.05 -4.10 -3.17
N MET A 17 21.06 -5.36 -3.64
CA MET A 17 19.84 -6.13 -3.86
C MET A 17 19.05 -6.31 -2.56
N LYS A 18 19.72 -6.60 -1.45
CA LYS A 18 19.08 -6.74 -0.14
C LYS A 18 18.35 -5.45 0.25
N ARG A 19 19.00 -4.28 0.12
CA ARG A 19 18.42 -2.98 0.45
C ARG A 19 17.09 -2.75 -0.28
N HIS A 20 17.03 -3.08 -1.57
CA HIS A 20 15.82 -2.90 -2.39
C HIS A 20 14.76 -3.97 -2.17
N LEU A 21 15.13 -5.22 -1.86
CA LEU A 21 14.19 -6.33 -1.69
C LEU A 21 13.62 -6.42 -0.27
N GLU A 22 14.31 -5.90 0.74
CA GLU A 22 13.91 -6.01 2.14
C GLU A 22 12.52 -5.40 2.44
N PRO A 23 12.16 -4.18 1.97
CA PRO A 23 10.82 -3.65 2.17
C PRO A 23 9.73 -4.53 1.52
N LEU A 24 10.00 -5.09 0.34
CA LEU A 24 9.07 -5.99 -0.35
C LEU A 24 8.91 -7.32 0.38
N ALA A 25 10.00 -7.87 0.91
CA ALA A 25 9.96 -9.10 1.71
C ALA A 25 9.13 -8.88 3.00
N PHE A 26 9.31 -7.74 3.66
CA PHE A 26 8.49 -7.35 4.80
C PHE A 26 7.00 -7.26 4.43
N ALA A 27 6.68 -6.55 3.33
CA ALA A 27 5.31 -6.43 2.85
C ALA A 27 4.69 -7.79 2.49
N ALA A 28 5.44 -8.67 1.84
CA ALA A 28 4.98 -10.03 1.51
C ALA A 28 4.65 -10.83 2.77
N ASN A 29 5.50 -10.77 3.79
CA ASN A 29 5.26 -11.44 5.07
C ASN A 29 3.99 -10.91 5.76
N VAL A 30 3.76 -9.59 5.76
CA VAL A 30 2.54 -8.99 6.31
C VAL A 30 1.29 -9.40 5.52
N MET A 31 1.37 -9.43 4.18
CA MET A 31 0.25 -9.79 3.31
C MET A 31 -0.08 -11.28 3.34
N GLN A 32 0.90 -12.13 3.61
CA GLN A 32 0.71 -13.58 3.75
C GLN A 32 0.29 -14.00 5.16
N ALA A 33 0.28 -13.09 6.13
CA ALA A 33 -0.17 -13.38 7.48
C ALA A 33 -1.66 -13.80 7.48
N THR A 34 -2.01 -14.79 8.29
CA THR A 34 -3.39 -15.30 8.43
C THR A 34 -4.38 -14.24 8.90
N LEU A 35 -3.90 -13.21 9.59
CA LEU A 35 -4.70 -12.09 10.09
C LEU A 35 -4.64 -10.86 9.18
N CYS A 36 -4.12 -10.99 7.96
CA CYS A 36 -4.08 -9.88 7.02
C CYS A 36 -5.51 -9.41 6.68
N ARG A 37 -5.77 -8.12 6.88
CA ARG A 37 -7.04 -7.47 6.57
C ARG A 37 -6.85 -6.48 5.42
N ILE A 38 -7.93 -6.16 4.73
CA ILE A 38 -7.93 -5.24 3.58
C ILE A 38 -7.29 -3.90 3.93
N ASN A 39 -7.56 -3.36 5.12
CA ASN A 39 -6.93 -2.12 5.57
C ASN A 39 -5.40 -2.27 5.78
N THR A 40 -4.94 -3.40 6.30
CA THR A 40 -3.50 -3.72 6.42
C THR A 40 -2.81 -3.73 5.05
N VAL A 41 -3.49 -4.23 4.01
CA VAL A 41 -2.96 -4.21 2.63
C VAL A 41 -2.72 -2.78 2.15
N LEU A 42 -3.71 -1.87 2.27
CA LEU A 42 -3.55 -0.47 1.86
C LEU A 42 -2.47 0.26 2.66
N LEU A 43 -2.41 0.01 3.98
CA LEU A 43 -1.37 0.58 4.84
C LEU A 43 0.02 0.07 4.45
N THR A 44 0.13 -1.18 3.99
CA THR A 44 1.39 -1.76 3.53
C THR A 44 1.81 -1.17 2.17
N PHE A 45 0.89 -0.95 1.24
CA PHE A 45 1.17 -0.19 0.02
C PHE A 45 1.65 1.24 0.34
N SER A 46 0.98 1.91 1.27
CA SER A 46 1.36 3.25 1.73
C SER A 46 2.77 3.26 2.33
N PHE A 47 3.09 2.26 3.17
CA PHE A 47 4.42 2.07 3.74
C PHE A 47 5.50 1.88 2.65
N LEU A 48 5.26 1.00 1.67
CA LEU A 48 6.21 0.76 0.58
C LEU A 48 6.47 2.04 -0.23
N ILE A 49 5.42 2.77 -0.60
CA ILE A 49 5.57 4.03 -1.33
C ILE A 49 6.40 5.04 -0.53
N MET A 50 6.13 5.19 0.77
CA MET A 50 6.91 6.08 1.63
C MET A 50 8.37 5.64 1.74
N GLN A 51 8.61 4.34 1.92
CA GLN A 51 9.95 3.79 2.05
C GLN A 51 10.77 3.99 0.78
N TYR A 52 10.21 3.65 -0.39
CA TYR A 52 10.91 3.81 -1.66
C TYR A 52 11.09 5.28 -2.06
N LYS A 53 10.14 6.17 -1.74
CA LYS A 53 10.34 7.61 -1.93
C LYS A 53 11.52 8.14 -1.12
N SER A 54 11.74 7.63 0.09
CA SER A 54 12.92 8.00 0.89
C SER A 54 14.26 7.50 0.32
N MET A 55 14.23 6.56 -0.62
CA MET A 55 15.41 6.02 -1.32
C MET A 55 15.67 6.70 -2.67
N MET A 56 14.86 7.70 -3.07
CA MET A 56 15.03 8.37 -4.37
C MET A 56 16.23 9.33 -4.44
N GLU A 57 16.88 9.62 -3.32
CA GLU A 57 18.06 10.50 -3.27
C GLU A 57 19.38 9.74 -3.52
N ASP A 58 19.33 8.40 -3.61
CA ASP A 58 20.48 7.55 -3.89
C ASP A 58 20.76 7.41 -5.40
N GLU A 59 21.91 6.83 -5.78
CA GLU A 59 22.27 6.48 -7.16
C GLU A 59 21.27 5.50 -7.85
N ASP A 60 20.29 5.01 -7.09
CA ASP A 60 19.39 3.89 -7.43
C ASP A 60 18.02 4.33 -7.97
N ILE A 61 17.91 5.57 -8.45
CA ILE A 61 16.65 6.19 -8.89
C ILE A 61 15.87 5.28 -9.85
N TRP A 62 16.54 4.61 -10.78
CA TRP A 62 15.90 3.77 -11.79
C TRP A 62 15.19 2.54 -11.18
N ALA A 63 15.85 1.85 -10.24
CA ALA A 63 15.33 0.65 -9.60
C ALA A 63 14.13 1.00 -8.70
N VAL A 64 14.29 2.06 -7.90
CA VAL A 64 13.25 2.61 -7.04
C VAL A 64 12.04 3.06 -7.86
N THR A 65 12.27 3.75 -8.98
CA THR A 65 11.20 4.20 -9.88
C THR A 65 10.42 3.02 -10.46
N ALA A 66 11.11 1.97 -10.91
CA ALA A 66 10.46 0.78 -11.44
C ALA A 66 9.60 0.07 -10.37
N ILE A 67 10.07 0.01 -9.12
CA ILE A 67 9.31 -0.56 -8.01
C ILE A 67 8.07 0.28 -7.71
N ILE A 68 8.20 1.60 -7.60
CA ILE A 68 7.06 2.51 -7.37
C ILE A 68 6.03 2.36 -8.49
N GLN A 69 6.47 2.36 -9.75
CA GLN A 69 5.58 2.16 -10.90
C GLN A 69 4.86 0.81 -10.84
N SER A 70 5.53 -0.26 -10.41
CA SER A 70 4.90 -1.57 -10.23
C SER A 70 3.81 -1.54 -9.15
N ILE A 71 4.04 -0.82 -8.04
CA ILE A 71 3.06 -0.67 -6.97
C ILE A 71 1.85 0.15 -7.45
N GLU A 72 2.08 1.29 -8.09
CA GLU A 72 1.02 2.15 -8.65
C GLU A 72 0.19 1.40 -9.70
N TRP A 73 0.84 0.61 -10.56
CA TRP A 73 0.14 -0.19 -11.55
C TRP A 73 -0.77 -1.25 -10.92
N LYS A 74 -0.34 -1.87 -9.82
CA LYS A 74 -1.19 -2.78 -9.04
C LYS A 74 -2.34 -2.03 -8.38
N TRP A 75 -2.07 -0.86 -7.80
CA TRP A 75 -3.09 -0.02 -7.17
C TRP A 75 -4.21 0.39 -8.14
N VAL A 76 -3.86 0.78 -9.37
CA VAL A 76 -4.85 1.13 -10.41
C VAL A 76 -5.75 -0.05 -10.79
N LYS A 77 -5.27 -1.28 -10.66
CA LYS A 77 -6.02 -2.50 -11.02
C LYS A 77 -6.89 -3.05 -9.88
N CYS A 78 -6.69 -2.59 -8.65
CA CYS A 78 -7.44 -3.06 -7.51
C CYS A 78 -8.75 -2.28 -7.34
N ASP A 79 -9.72 -2.88 -6.65
CA ASP A 79 -10.96 -2.19 -6.25
C ASP A 79 -10.68 -1.15 -5.15
N GLN A 80 -10.11 0.00 -5.53
CA GLN A 80 -9.59 1.01 -4.61
C GLN A 80 -10.60 1.43 -3.54
N GLU A 81 -11.87 1.50 -3.91
CA GLU A 81 -12.99 1.84 -3.02
C GLU A 81 -13.05 0.96 -1.76
N ILE A 82 -12.87 -0.36 -1.91
CA ILE A 82 -12.93 -1.29 -0.77
C ILE A 82 -11.76 -1.07 0.19
N PHE A 83 -10.58 -0.76 -0.34
CA PHE A 83 -9.37 -0.50 0.45
C PHE A 83 -9.49 0.81 1.22
N ILE A 84 -9.97 1.86 0.56
CA ILE A 84 -10.21 3.17 1.18
C ILE A 84 -11.25 3.03 2.29
N ALA A 85 -12.39 2.38 2.00
CA ALA A 85 -13.45 2.16 2.98
C ALA A 85 -12.95 1.36 4.19
N ALA A 86 -12.15 0.30 3.98
CA ALA A 86 -11.59 -0.49 5.07
C ALA A 86 -10.68 0.31 6.01
N VAL A 87 -9.93 1.29 5.49
CA VAL A 87 -9.11 2.20 6.31
C VAL A 87 -9.99 3.22 7.03
N VAL A 88 -10.99 3.79 6.36
CA VAL A 88 -11.93 4.75 6.96
C VAL A 88 -12.73 4.12 8.11
N LEU A 89 -13.17 2.88 7.95
CA LEU A 89 -13.90 2.13 8.98
C LEU A 89 -13.00 1.65 10.12
N ASN A 90 -11.67 1.76 9.99
CA ASN A 90 -10.77 1.41 11.08
C ASN A 90 -10.86 2.49 12.19
N PRO A 91 -11.19 2.12 13.44
CA PRO A 91 -11.40 3.08 14.53
C PRO A 91 -10.15 3.86 14.92
N PHE A 92 -8.95 3.35 14.58
CA PHE A 92 -7.68 4.02 14.85
C PHE A 92 -7.32 5.06 13.79
N TYR A 93 -7.55 4.74 12.51
CA TYR A 93 -7.14 5.62 11.41
C TYR A 93 -8.24 6.60 11.00
N LYS A 94 -9.49 6.14 10.92
CA LYS A 94 -10.63 6.94 10.45
C LYS A 94 -10.27 7.64 9.13
N THR A 95 -10.55 8.93 9.04
CA THR A 95 -10.26 9.77 7.87
C THR A 95 -8.87 10.42 7.91
N THR A 96 -8.10 10.21 8.99
CA THR A 96 -6.81 10.90 9.20
C THR A 96 -5.81 10.70 8.05
N PRO A 97 -5.61 9.48 7.51
CA PRO A 97 -4.70 9.26 6.37
C PRO A 97 -5.09 10.03 5.10
N PHE A 98 -6.38 10.35 4.96
CA PHE A 98 -6.96 10.98 3.78
C PHE A 98 -7.28 12.48 3.98
N SER A 99 -6.91 13.05 5.13
CA SER A 99 -7.21 14.44 5.50
C SER A 99 -6.71 15.50 4.50
N ARG A 100 -5.67 15.16 3.71
CA ARG A 100 -5.11 16.03 2.67
C ARG A 100 -5.73 15.83 1.29
N ILE A 101 -6.72 14.95 1.15
CA ILE A 101 -7.40 14.63 -0.09
C ILE A 101 -8.79 15.29 -0.04
N PRO A 102 -9.01 16.44 -0.70
CA PRO A 102 -10.27 17.18 -0.59
C PRO A 102 -11.50 16.39 -1.05
N SER A 103 -11.31 15.43 -1.96
CA SER A 103 -12.37 14.56 -2.46
C SER A 103 -12.80 13.49 -1.46
N LEU A 104 -12.03 13.20 -0.40
CA LEU A 104 -12.39 12.24 0.65
C LEU A 104 -12.93 12.95 1.90
N ASN A 105 -13.90 13.84 1.69
CA ASN A 105 -14.68 14.47 2.76
C ASN A 105 -15.83 13.56 3.24
N ASN A 106 -16.50 13.93 4.34
CA ASN A 106 -17.57 13.12 4.94
C ASN A 106 -18.71 12.77 3.98
N ALA A 107 -19.08 13.69 3.07
CA ALA A 107 -20.16 13.44 2.11
C ALA A 107 -19.75 12.38 1.08
N ASN A 108 -18.55 12.52 0.52
CA ASN A 108 -18.05 11.56 -0.47
C ASN A 108 -17.71 10.20 0.15
N ILE A 109 -17.20 10.18 1.38
CA ILE A 109 -17.01 8.94 2.15
C ILE A 109 -18.35 8.25 2.38
N ARG A 110 -19.42 9.00 2.69
CA ARG A 110 -20.75 8.44 2.83
C ARG A 110 -21.23 7.82 1.52
N THR A 111 -21.15 8.56 0.41
CA THR A 111 -21.53 8.05 -0.92
C THR A 111 -20.76 6.78 -1.28
N LEU A 112 -19.44 6.76 -0.99
CA LEU A 112 -18.59 5.58 -1.16
C LEU A 112 -19.10 4.38 -0.36
N LEU A 113 -19.43 4.58 0.91
CA LEU A 113 -19.94 3.51 1.78
C LEU A 113 -21.32 3.01 1.35
N GLU A 114 -22.21 3.91 0.91
CA GLU A 114 -23.53 3.58 0.37
C GLU A 114 -23.40 2.74 -0.91
N HIS A 115 -22.53 3.16 -1.83
CA HIS A 115 -22.25 2.43 -3.07
C HIS A 115 -21.73 1.00 -2.79
N LEU A 116 -20.74 0.88 -1.89
CA LEU A 116 -20.21 -0.41 -1.48
C LEU A 116 -21.26 -1.27 -0.78
N TYR A 117 -22.10 -0.68 0.07
CA TYR A 117 -23.18 -1.40 0.74
C TYR A 117 -24.14 -2.02 -0.29
N THR A 118 -24.64 -1.22 -1.24
CA THR A 118 -25.54 -1.72 -2.29
C THR A 118 -24.87 -2.78 -3.14
N SER A 119 -23.59 -2.61 -3.49
CA SER A 119 -22.83 -3.60 -4.26
C SER A 119 -22.69 -4.94 -3.52
N PHE A 120 -22.42 -4.94 -2.22
CA PHE A 120 -22.25 -6.17 -1.44
C PHE A 120 -23.56 -6.86 -1.07
N PHE A 121 -24.58 -6.09 -0.71
CA PHE A 121 -25.82 -6.61 -0.15
C PHE A 121 -26.99 -6.65 -1.14
N ASN A 122 -26.84 -6.05 -2.32
CA ASN A 122 -27.88 -5.93 -3.34
C ASN A 122 -29.19 -5.32 -2.79
N CYS A 123 -29.07 -4.38 -1.85
CA CYS A 123 -30.19 -3.65 -1.27
C CYS A 123 -29.82 -2.18 -0.99
N ASP A 124 -30.85 -1.37 -0.79
CA ASP A 124 -30.65 0.04 -0.46
C ASP A 124 -30.03 0.20 0.93
N PRO A 125 -29.09 1.16 1.11
CA PRO A 125 -28.51 1.44 2.41
C PRO A 125 -29.60 1.93 3.38
N PRO A 126 -29.47 1.59 4.67
CA PRO A 126 -30.47 1.99 5.67
C PRO A 126 -30.63 3.52 5.72
N PRO A 127 -31.86 4.01 5.94
CA PRO A 127 -32.12 5.44 6.02
C PRO A 127 -31.39 6.06 7.22
N LEU A 128 -31.06 7.35 7.10
CA LEU A 128 -30.41 8.10 8.17
C LEU A 128 -31.24 8.03 9.45
N CYS A 129 -30.63 7.56 10.55
CA CYS A 129 -31.12 7.88 11.88
C CYS A 129 -30.72 9.34 12.16
N ILE A 130 -31.63 10.27 11.85
CA ILE A 130 -31.52 11.69 12.20
C ILE A 130 -32.11 11.90 13.59
#